data_AF-C7AZ85-F1
#
_entry.id   AF-C7AZ85-F1
#
_cell.length_a   1.000
_cell.length_b   1.000
_cell.length_c   1.000
_cell.angle_alpha   90.00
_cell.angle_beta   90.00
_cell.angle_gamma   90.00
#
_symmetry.space_group_name_H-M   'P 1'
#
loop_
_entity.id
_entity.type
_entity.pdbx_description
1 polymer ?
#
loop_
_entity_poly.entity_id
_entity_poly.type
_entity_poly.pdbx_seq_one_letter_code
_entity_poly.pdbx_strand_id
1 'polypeptide(L)' 'NLANEVAEGNFCETTIGCTDKKYGKILRDLFQANHFRVVVVDDSDAVEVCGALKNIVACGAGFVDGLKLGDNTKAA' A
#
# COMPACT_ATOMS: atom_id res chain seq x y z
N ASN A 1 -1.19 0.73 -4.92
CA ASN A 1 -2.66 0.53 -4.87
C ASN A 1 -3.39 1.68 -5.50
N LEU A 2 -3.31 1.75 -6.82
CA LEU A 2 -4.32 2.43 -7.62
C LEU A 2 -5.42 1.38 -7.88
N ALA A 3 -6.67 1.70 -7.52
CA ALA A 3 -7.77 0.73 -7.60
C ALA A 3 -7.99 0.22 -9.03
N ASN A 4 -7.70 1.06 -10.03
CA ASN A 4 -7.85 0.72 -11.45
C ASN A 4 -6.82 -0.32 -11.92
N GLU A 5 -5.57 -0.23 -11.46
CA GLU A 5 -4.52 -1.19 -11.82
C GLU A 5 -4.79 -2.59 -11.22
N VAL A 6 -5.37 -2.63 -10.03
CA VAL A 6 -5.82 -3.88 -9.40
C VAL A 6 -6.97 -4.50 -10.18
N ALA A 7 -7.93 -3.68 -10.65
CA ALA A 7 -9.07 -4.14 -11.44
C ALA A 7 -8.68 -4.65 -12.83
N GLU A 8 -7.60 -4.12 -13.41
CA GLU A 8 -7.04 -4.55 -14.70
C GLU A 8 -6.20 -5.84 -14.60
N GLY A 9 -6.03 -6.40 -13.39
CA GLY A 9 -5.27 -7.63 -13.17
C GLY A 9 -3.76 -7.45 -13.20
N ASN A 10 -3.27 -6.22 -13.10
CA ASN A 10 -1.84 -5.95 -12.98
C ASN A 10 -1.32 -6.43 -11.63
N PHE A 11 -0.08 -6.92 -11.61
CA PHE A 11 0.51 -7.52 -10.42
C PHE A 11 0.58 -6.51 -9.28
N CYS A 12 -0.13 -6.81 -8.19
CA CYS A 12 -0.22 -5.93 -7.03
C CYS A 12 0.06 -6.72 -5.75
N GLU A 13 0.76 -6.08 -4.83
CA GLU A 13 0.98 -6.61 -3.49
C GLU A 13 0.30 -5.71 -2.46
N THR A 14 -0.31 -6.31 -1.44
CA THR A 14 -0.92 -5.58 -0.33
C THR A 14 -0.59 -6.22 1.00
N THR A 15 -0.56 -5.39 2.04
CA THR A 15 -0.31 -5.82 3.41
C THR A 15 -1.55 -5.56 4.26
N ILE A 16 -2.00 -6.58 4.98
CA ILE A 16 -3.11 -6.49 5.93
C ILE A 16 -2.52 -6.61 7.33
N GLY A 17 -2.66 -5.55 8.13
CA GLY A 17 -2.37 -5.59 9.55
C GLY A 17 -3.53 -6.22 10.30
N CYS A 18 -3.30 -7.36 10.97
CA CYS A 18 -4.33 -8.05 11.73
C CYS A 18 -3.72 -8.76 12.94
N THR A 19 -4.09 -8.30 14.13
CA THR A 19 -3.66 -8.83 15.43
C THR A 19 -4.32 -10.17 15.79
N ASP A 20 -5.46 -10.48 15.18
CA ASP A 20 -6.14 -11.77 15.35
C ASP A 20 -5.87 -12.69 14.15
N LYS A 21 -5.03 -13.70 14.38
CA LYS A 21 -4.62 -14.68 13.36
C LYS A 21 -5.77 -15.42 12.71
N LYS A 22 -6.91 -15.57 13.40
CA LYS A 22 -8.11 -16.20 12.82
C LYS A 22 -8.69 -15.33 11.72
N TYR A 23 -8.83 -14.03 11.96
CA TYR A 23 -9.31 -13.09 10.95
C TYR A 23 -8.26 -12.82 9.87
N GLY A 24 -6.98 -12.75 10.25
CA GLY A 24 -5.88 -12.55 9.30
C GLY A 24 -5.87 -13.60 8.19
N LYS A 25 -6.05 -14.88 8.54
CA LYS A 25 -6.12 -15.96 7.55
C LYS A 25 -7.34 -15.85 6.65
N ILE A 26 -8.51 -15.54 7.21
CA ILE A 26 -9.75 -15.35 6.44
C ILE A 26 -9.60 -14.20 5.44
N LEU A 27 -9.05 -13.06 5.88
CA LEU A 27 -8.81 -11.90 5.04
C LEU A 27 -7.80 -12.20 3.93
N ARG A 28 -6.72 -12.92 4.24
CA ARG A 28 -5.77 -13.38 3.24
C ARG A 28 -6.46 -14.25 2.20
N ASP A 29 -7.17 -15.30 2.61
CA ASP A 29 -7.79 -16.25 1.69
C ASP A 29 -8.91 -15.59 0.86
N LEU A 30 -9.59 -14.56 1.40
CA LEU A 30 -10.63 -13.81 0.70
C LEU A 30 -10.06 -12.87 -0.37
N PHE A 31 -8.95 -12.17 -0.07
CA PHE A 31 -8.38 -11.17 -0.97
C PHE A 31 -7.26 -11.70 -1.86
N GLN A 32 -6.67 -12.86 -1.54
CA GLN A 32 -5.59 -13.42 -2.32
C GLN A 32 -6.08 -13.93 -3.69
N ALA A 33 -5.46 -13.41 -4.75
CA ALA A 33 -5.72 -13.81 -6.13
C ALA A 33 -4.40 -14.01 -6.88
N ASN A 34 -4.43 -14.65 -8.06
CA ASN A 34 -3.22 -14.92 -8.86
C ASN A 34 -2.38 -13.68 -9.20
N HIS A 35 -3.02 -12.51 -9.28
CA HIS A 35 -2.37 -11.23 -9.56
C HIS A 35 -2.37 -10.27 -8.36
N PHE A 36 -2.88 -10.72 -7.20
CA PHE A 36 -3.02 -9.90 -6.00
C PHE A 36 -2.52 -10.66 -4.77
N ARG A 37 -1.27 -10.39 -4.39
CA ARG A 37 -0.61 -11.06 -3.27
C ARG A 37 -0.88 -10.33 -1.97
N VAL A 38 -1.42 -11.05 -0.99
CA VAL A 38 -1.75 -10.53 0.33
C VAL A 38 -0.75 -11.05 1.36
N VAL A 39 -0.11 -10.14 2.10
CA VAL A 39 0.75 -10.47 3.25
C VAL A 39 0.05 -10.01 4.52
N VAL A 40 -0.09 -10.89 5.48
CA VAL A 40 -0.67 -10.55 6.79
C VAL A 40 0.44 -10.35 7.79
N VAL A 41 0.40 -9.23 8.51
CA VAL A 41 1.33 -8.92 9.59
C VAL A 41 0.54 -8.75 10.89
N ASP A 42 1.15 -9.17 12.01
CA ASP A 42 0.53 -9.10 13.35
C ASP A 42 0.46 -7.65 13.88
N ASP A 43 1.12 -6.71 13.21
CA ASP A 43 1.22 -5.30 13.63
C ASP A 43 0.25 -4.43 12.82
N SER A 44 -0.98 -4.29 13.31
CA SER A 44 -2.01 -3.44 12.70
C SER A 44 -1.63 -1.97 12.74
N ASP A 45 -0.98 -1.54 13.81
CA ASP A 45 -0.70 -0.13 14.08
C ASP A 45 0.38 0.38 13.12
N ALA A 46 1.43 -0.41 12.90
CA ALA A 46 2.47 -0.08 11.92
C ALA A 46 1.91 -0.01 10.48
N VAL A 47 0.98 -0.90 10.11
CA VAL A 47 0.36 -0.89 8.77
C VAL A 47 -0.50 0.36 8.59
N GLU A 48 -1.28 0.75 9.59
CA GLU A 48 -2.12 1.95 9.54
C GLU A 48 -1.27 3.23 9.46
N VAL A 49 -0.23 3.33 10.29
CA VAL A 49 0.69 4.47 10.30
C VAL A 49 1.44 4.58 8.96
N CYS A 50 1.93 3.48 8.41
CA CYS A 50 2.55 3.47 7.08
C CYS A 50 1.57 3.89 5.98
N GLY A 51 0.31 3.44 6.05
CA GLY A 51 -0.75 3.83 5.13
C GLY A 51 -1.03 5.33 5.15
N ALA A 52 -1.10 5.92 6.35
CA ALA A 52 -1.31 7.36 6.53
C ALA A 52 -0.10 8.18 6.07
N LEU A 53 1.12 7.78 6.48
CA LEU A 53 2.37 8.45 6.10
C LEU A 53 2.59 8.47 4.59
N LYS A 54 2.25 7.39 3.88
CA LYS A 54 2.40 7.33 2.42
C LYS A 54 1.67 8.49 1.74
N ASN A 55 0.49 8.88 2.22
CA ASN A 55 -0.30 9.92 1.59
C ASN A 55 0.33 11.30 1.81
N ILE A 56 0.95 11.51 2.98
CA ILE A 56 1.71 12.73 3.29
C ILE A 56 2.93 12.82 2.37
N VAL A 57 3.71 11.74 2.26
CA VAL A 57 4.89 11.68 1.39
C VAL A 57 4.50 11.83 -0.09
N ALA A 58 3.42 11.18 -0.54
CA ALA A 58 2.92 11.31 -1.91
C ALA A 58 2.45 12.74 -2.23
N CYS A 59 1.83 13.42 -1.26
CA CYS A 59 1.44 14.82 -1.41
C CYS A 59 2.69 15.72 -1.52
N GLY A 60 3.70 15.51 -0.67
CA GLY A 60 4.99 16.19 -0.75
C GLY A 60 5.69 15.98 -2.10
N ALA A 61 5.78 14.73 -2.55
CA ALA A 61 6.34 14.38 -3.85
C ALA A 61 5.53 15.01 -5.01
N GLY A 62 4.21 15.09 -4.90
CA GLY A 62 3.34 15.75 -5.87
C GLY A 62 3.55 17.26 -5.95
N PHE A 63 3.87 17.93 -4.83
CA PHE A 63 4.26 19.34 -4.86
C PHE A 63 5.61 19.54 -5.56
N VAL A 64 6.59 18.68 -5.29
CA VAL A 64 7.91 18.72 -5.94
C VAL A 64 7.78 18.49 -7.45
N ASP A 65 6.97 17.51 -7.86
CA ASP A 65 6.62 17.25 -9.27
C ASP A 65 5.93 18.45 -9.93
N GLY A 66 4.92 19.02 -9.26
CA GLY A 66 4.15 20.16 -9.76
C GLY A 66 5.00 21.43 -9.93
N LEU A 67 6.02 21.58 -9.10
CA LEU A 67 7.02 22.66 -9.19
C LEU A 67 8.13 22.38 -10.21
N LYS A 68 8.10 21.23 -10.91
CA LYS A 68 9.15 20.77 -11.86
C LYS A 68 10.56 20.74 -11.25
N LEU A 69 10.64 20.59 -9.93
CA LEU A 69 11.90 20.36 -9.24
C LEU A 69 12.27 18.90 -9.53
N GLY A 70 13.23 18.68 -10.43
CA GLY A 70 13.53 17.37 -11.02
C GLY A 70 13.75 16.24 -10.01
N ASP A 71 13.81 15.00 -10.51
CA ASP A 71 13.74 13.74 -9.74
C ASP A 71 14.65 13.65 -8.50
N ASN A 72 15.77 14.39 -8.48
CA ASN A 72 16.68 14.46 -7.33
C ASN A 72 16.06 15.10 -6.07
N THR A 73 15.09 16.02 -6.21
CA THR A 73 14.38 16.62 -5.07
C THR A 73 13.23 15.73 -4.58
N LYS A 74 12.79 14.77 -5.40
CA LYS A 74 11.71 13.84 -5.08
C LYS A 74 12.20 12.60 -4.32
N ALA A 75 13.49 12.27 -4.46
CA ALA A 75 14.14 11.11 -3.83
C ALA A 75 14.84 11.42 -2.49
N ALA A 76 14.98 12.70 -2.13
CA ALA A 76 15.58 13.15 -0.86
C ALA A 76 14.49 13.48 0.17
#